data_AF-A0A414JRY6-F1
#
_entry.id   AF-A0A414JRY6-F1
#
_cell.length_a   1.000
_cell.length_b   1.000
_cell.length_c   1.000
_cell.angle_alpha   90.00
_cell.angle_beta   90.00
_cell.angle_gamma   90.00
#
_symmetry.space_group_name_H-M   'P 1'
#
loop_
_entity.id
_entity.type
_entity.pdbx_description
1 polymer ?
#
loop_
_entity_poly.entity_id
_entity_poly.type
_entity_poly.pdbx_seq_one_letter_code
_entity_poly.pdbx_strand_id
1 'polypeptide(L)'
;MGADKHGSAYVGKLRDAGPASGGYYNAPIGSGQNADGFYCMLRYSDILLIYAEAANLAEGSPSQKAYDALNEVRRRAGLPELSGLTAKQFDDAVLDERNWELAFECNRWFDLCRRYLLKEKLSPWYPESTIDDHNYLLPKPNDQLMIMTGVKQNPGY
;
A
#
# COMPACT_ATOMS: atom_id res chain seq x y z
N MET A 1 -20.02 -29.89 10.14
CA MET A 1 -19.00 -29.98 9.09
C MET A 1 -18.21 -28.68 9.12
N GLY A 2 -16.99 -28.70 9.66
CA GLY A 2 -16.13 -27.52 9.73
C GLY A 2 -15.31 -27.45 8.45
N ALA A 3 -15.44 -26.37 7.70
CA ALA A 3 -14.60 -26.12 6.52
C ALA A 3 -13.14 -25.95 6.97
N ASP A 4 -12.25 -26.66 6.29
CA ASP A 4 -10.82 -26.49 6.37
C ASP A 4 -10.42 -25.10 5.90
N LYS A 5 -9.57 -24.41 6.67
CA LYS A 5 -9.15 -23.03 6.42
C LYS A 5 -7.95 -22.93 5.48
N HIS A 6 -7.56 -24.05 4.86
CA HIS A 6 -6.39 -24.13 3.99
C HIS A 6 -6.84 -24.02 2.53
N GLY A 7 -6.93 -22.77 2.04
CA GLY A 7 -7.33 -22.49 0.66
C GLY A 7 -8.10 -21.18 0.46
N SER A 8 -8.60 -20.58 1.54
CA SER A 8 -9.26 -19.27 1.47
C SER A 8 -8.22 -18.16 1.32
N ALA A 9 -8.49 -17.23 0.40
CA ALA A 9 -7.67 -16.03 0.25
C ALA A 9 -7.63 -15.27 1.59
N TYR A 10 -6.42 -14.96 2.06
CA TYR A 10 -6.21 -14.35 3.36
C TYR A 10 -6.10 -12.82 3.25
N VAL A 11 -7.05 -12.12 3.87
CA VAL A 11 -7.03 -10.66 4.07
C VAL A 11 -6.40 -10.39 5.45
N GLY A 12 -5.14 -9.99 5.49
CA GLY A 12 -4.44 -9.73 6.74
C GLY A 12 -3.29 -8.74 6.60
N LYS A 13 -2.90 -8.06 7.68
CA LYS A 13 -1.67 -7.26 7.74
C LYS A 13 -0.48 -8.18 7.96
N LEU A 14 0.72 -7.77 7.57
CA LEU A 14 1.96 -8.49 7.93
C LEU A 14 2.11 -8.70 9.46
N ARG A 15 1.43 -7.85 10.25
CA ARG A 15 1.42 -7.89 11.72
C ARG A 15 0.21 -8.59 12.33
N ASP A 16 -0.72 -9.06 11.52
CA ASP A 16 -1.77 -9.94 12.02
C ASP A 16 -1.10 -11.28 12.27
N ALA A 17 -0.69 -11.49 13.52
CA ALA A 17 -0.01 -12.70 13.91
C ALA A 17 -0.93 -13.89 13.60
N GLY A 18 -0.62 -14.60 12.51
CA GLY A 18 -1.07 -15.96 12.35
C GLY A 18 -0.60 -16.82 13.53
N PRO A 19 -1.12 -18.05 13.68
CA PRO A 19 -0.55 -19.00 14.64
C PRO A 19 0.97 -19.02 14.47
N ALA A 20 1.72 -19.00 15.57
CA ALA A 20 3.19 -18.98 15.54
C ALA A 20 3.71 -19.98 14.51
N SER A 21 4.27 -19.47 13.41
CA SER A 21 4.81 -20.30 12.34
C SER A 21 6.19 -20.77 12.75
N GLY A 22 6.25 -21.72 13.67
CA GLY A 22 7.47 -22.31 14.17
C GLY A 22 7.47 -22.34 15.69
N GLY A 23 7.69 -23.52 16.25
CA GLY A 23 7.86 -23.73 17.69
C GLY A 23 9.15 -23.12 18.27
N TYR A 24 9.67 -22.04 17.66
CA TYR A 24 10.87 -21.37 18.11
C TYR A 24 10.51 -20.19 19.01
N TYR A 25 10.41 -20.56 20.28
CA TYR A 25 10.54 -19.74 21.48
C TYR A 25 9.33 -18.94 21.94
N ASN A 26 9.10 -19.10 23.23
CA ASN A 26 8.30 -18.30 24.15
C ASN A 26 8.92 -16.88 24.29
N ALA A 27 9.15 -16.21 23.15
CA ALA A 27 9.82 -14.92 23.09
C ALA A 27 8.78 -13.79 23.05
N PRO A 28 8.85 -12.79 23.95
CA PRO A 28 8.05 -11.59 23.80
C PRO A 28 8.46 -10.93 22.47
N ILE A 29 7.46 -10.58 21.64
CA ILE A 29 7.52 -9.77 20.41
C ILE A 29 8.93 -9.78 19.77
N GLY A 30 9.18 -10.71 18.85
CA GLY A 30 10.50 -10.93 18.25
C GLY A 30 11.21 -9.64 17.81
N SER A 31 12.50 -9.52 18.14
CA SER A 31 13.37 -8.49 17.57
C SER A 31 13.52 -8.73 16.06
N GLY A 32 13.80 -7.68 15.28
CA GLY A 32 13.99 -7.81 13.82
C GLY A 32 15.12 -8.76 13.40
N GLN A 33 15.94 -9.24 14.33
CA GLN A 33 16.98 -10.25 14.11
C GLN A 33 16.47 -11.70 14.23
N ASN A 34 15.31 -11.91 14.86
CA ASN A 34 14.72 -13.21 15.16
C ASN A 34 13.31 -13.37 14.55
N ALA A 35 12.90 -12.46 13.66
CA ALA A 35 11.67 -12.63 12.89
C ALA A 35 11.94 -13.63 11.75
N ASP A 36 10.96 -14.48 11.42
CA ASP A 36 11.04 -15.46 10.32
C ASP A 36 11.21 -14.83 8.92
N GLY A 37 11.35 -13.50 8.82
CA GLY A 37 11.80 -12.82 7.62
C GLY A 37 10.76 -12.75 6.51
N PHE A 38 9.48 -13.05 6.77
CA PHE A 38 8.43 -12.92 5.77
C PHE A 38 8.21 -11.45 5.41
N TYR A 39 8.60 -11.06 4.20
CA TYR A 39 8.30 -9.76 3.61
C TYR A 39 7.25 -9.95 2.53
N CYS A 40 6.06 -9.41 2.77
CA CYS A 40 4.96 -9.53 1.81
C CYS A 40 5.17 -8.55 0.65
N MET A 41 5.45 -9.09 -0.54
CA MET A 41 5.50 -8.30 -1.77
C MET A 41 4.11 -8.02 -2.33
N LEU A 42 3.16 -8.93 -2.12
CA LEU A 42 1.79 -8.85 -2.61
C LEU A 42 0.89 -9.71 -1.71
N ARG A 43 -0.26 -9.16 -1.30
CA ARG A 43 -1.29 -9.87 -0.56
C ARG A 43 -2.68 -9.50 -1.03
N TYR A 44 -3.64 -10.31 -0.62
CA TYR A 44 -4.99 -10.20 -1.12
C TYR A 44 -5.66 -8.85 -0.81
N SER A 45 -5.42 -8.24 0.35
CA SER A 45 -5.96 -6.90 0.62
C SER A 45 -5.42 -5.83 -0.33
N ASP A 46 -4.17 -5.94 -0.79
CA ASP A 46 -3.64 -5.02 -1.81
C ASP A 46 -4.39 -5.19 -3.13
N ILE A 47 -4.63 -6.44 -3.55
CA ILE A 47 -5.44 -6.75 -4.75
C ILE A 47 -6.86 -6.19 -4.64
N LEU A 48 -7.52 -6.35 -3.49
CA LEU A 48 -8.86 -5.81 -3.25
C LEU A 48 -8.88 -4.28 -3.38
N LEU A 49 -7.87 -3.60 -2.83
CA LEU A 49 -7.80 -2.14 -2.87
C LEU A 49 -7.38 -1.61 -4.26
N ILE A 50 -6.50 -2.32 -4.98
CA ILE A 50 -6.19 -2.02 -6.39
C ILE A 50 -7.46 -2.15 -7.24
N TYR A 51 -8.22 -3.23 -7.04
CA TYR A 51 -9.48 -3.44 -7.76
C TYR A 51 -10.51 -2.35 -7.45
N ALA A 52 -10.72 -2.01 -6.17
CA ALA A 52 -11.66 -0.97 -5.76
C ALA A 52 -11.32 0.38 -6.41
N GLU A 53 -10.05 0.77 -6.40
CA GLU A 53 -9.56 1.99 -7.04
C GLU A 53 -9.80 1.97 -8.56
N ALA A 54 -9.33 0.90 -9.23
CA ALA A 54 -9.41 0.77 -10.67
C ALA A 54 -10.86 0.73 -11.17
N ALA A 55 -11.75 0.01 -10.48
CA ALA A 55 -13.16 -0.08 -10.81
C ALA A 55 -13.84 1.30 -10.71
N ASN A 56 -13.60 2.04 -9.63
CA ASN A 56 -14.16 3.39 -9.46
C ASN A 56 -13.70 4.35 -10.57
N LEU A 57 -12.41 4.32 -10.94
CA LEU A 57 -11.86 5.17 -11.99
C LEU A 57 -12.35 4.78 -13.39
N ALA A 58 -12.41 3.48 -13.69
CA ALA A 58 -12.83 2.97 -15.00
C ALA A 58 -14.33 3.20 -15.25
N GLU A 59 -15.15 3.04 -14.22
CA GLU A 59 -16.61 3.16 -14.31
C GLU A 59 -17.11 4.59 -14.02
N GLY A 60 -16.24 5.48 -13.54
CA GLY A 60 -16.57 6.87 -13.18
C GLY A 60 -17.43 7.01 -11.92
N SER A 61 -17.73 5.89 -11.25
CA SER A 61 -18.45 5.81 -9.97
C SER A 61 -18.19 4.45 -9.30
N PRO A 62 -18.34 4.33 -7.98
CA PRO A 62 -18.06 3.08 -7.30
C PRO A 62 -19.19 2.07 -7.52
N SER A 63 -18.87 0.96 -8.18
CA SER A 63 -19.77 -0.18 -8.31
C SER A 63 -19.92 -0.96 -7.00
N GLN A 64 -20.95 -1.80 -6.91
CA GLN A 64 -21.14 -2.67 -5.74
C GLN A 64 -19.90 -3.52 -5.46
N LYS A 65 -19.24 -4.05 -6.51
CA LYS A 65 -18.02 -4.84 -6.35
C LYS A 65 -16.84 -4.01 -5.82
N ALA A 66 -16.74 -2.73 -6.19
CA ALA A 66 -15.72 -1.84 -5.63
C ALA A 66 -15.96 -1.63 -4.12
N TYR A 67 -17.21 -1.40 -3.71
CA TYR A 67 -17.58 -1.35 -2.30
C TYR A 67 -17.31 -2.65 -1.57
N ASP A 68 -17.66 -3.79 -2.16
CA ASP A 68 -17.45 -5.11 -1.55
C ASP A 68 -15.97 -5.34 -1.25
N ALA A 69 -15.09 -4.98 -2.19
CA ALA A 69 -13.64 -5.11 -2.05
C ALA A 69 -13.06 -4.18 -0.97
N LEU A 70 -13.44 -2.90 -0.96
CA LEU A 70 -13.02 -1.95 0.08
C LEU A 70 -13.53 -2.41 1.46
N ASN A 71 -14.80 -2.78 1.55
CA ASN A 71 -15.45 -3.14 2.81
C ASN A 71 -14.98 -4.50 3.33
N GLU A 72 -14.45 -5.40 2.50
CA GLU A 72 -13.83 -6.63 2.99
C GLU A 72 -12.60 -6.35 3.85
N VAL A 73 -11.75 -5.42 3.41
CA VAL A 73 -10.58 -4.97 4.18
C VAL A 73 -11.03 -4.31 5.50
N ARG A 74 -12.03 -3.43 5.42
CA ARG A 74 -12.58 -2.68 6.57
C ARG A 74 -13.25 -3.58 7.60
N ARG A 75 -14.10 -4.52 7.16
CA ARG A 75 -14.75 -5.52 8.03
C ARG A 75 -13.73 -6.32 8.81
N ARG A 76 -12.66 -6.78 8.17
CA ARG A 76 -11.58 -7.53 8.84
C ARG A 76 -10.87 -6.67 9.89
N ALA A 77 -10.70 -5.38 9.62
CA ALA A 77 -10.15 -4.42 10.58
C ALA A 77 -11.15 -3.99 11.69
N GLY A 78 -12.38 -4.51 11.70
CA GLY A 78 -13.43 -4.12 12.65
C GLY A 78 -13.97 -2.71 12.43
N LEU A 79 -13.81 -2.15 11.22
CA LEU A 79 -14.27 -0.82 10.87
C LEU A 79 -15.66 -0.85 10.21
N PRO A 80 -16.48 0.21 10.40
CA PRO A 80 -17.76 0.33 9.71
C PRO A 80 -17.60 0.31 8.19
N GLU A 81 -18.54 -0.35 7.51
CA GLU A 81 -18.62 -0.34 6.05
C GLU A 81 -18.96 1.05 5.51
N LEU A 82 -18.43 1.35 4.32
CA LEU A 82 -18.73 2.57 3.58
C LEU A 82 -19.75 2.27 2.48
N SER A 83 -20.58 3.27 2.16
CA SER A 83 -21.58 3.19 1.09
C SER A 83 -21.97 4.61 0.64
N GLY A 84 -22.56 4.75 -0.55
CA GLY A 84 -23.18 6.01 -1.01
C GLY A 84 -22.22 7.18 -1.25
N LEU A 85 -20.92 6.91 -1.37
CA LEU A 85 -19.90 7.89 -1.70
C LEU A 85 -19.96 8.26 -3.19
N THR A 86 -19.67 9.53 -3.48
CA THR A 86 -19.33 9.98 -4.84
C THR A 86 -18.04 9.33 -5.32
N ALA A 87 -17.79 9.35 -6.63
CA ALA A 87 -16.55 8.81 -7.22
C ALA A 87 -15.28 9.36 -6.55
N LYS A 88 -15.24 10.68 -6.29
CA LYS A 88 -14.11 11.31 -5.61
C LYS A 88 -13.99 10.88 -4.15
N GLN A 89 -15.08 10.88 -3.39
CA GLN A 89 -15.05 10.48 -1.98
C GLN A 89 -14.64 9.01 -1.82
N PHE A 90 -15.08 8.14 -2.75
CA PHE A 90 -14.70 6.75 -2.77
C PHE A 90 -13.21 6.58 -3.09
N ASP A 91 -12.71 7.30 -4.10
CA ASP A 91 -11.29 7.30 -4.45
C ASP A 91 -10.39 7.75 -3.28
N ASP A 92 -10.75 8.85 -2.62
CA ASP A 92 -10.06 9.34 -1.42
C ASP A 92 -10.09 8.28 -0.30
N ALA A 93 -11.24 7.63 -0.08
CA ALA A 93 -11.38 6.57 0.92
C ALA A 93 -10.53 5.33 0.61
N VAL A 94 -10.41 4.92 -0.65
CA VAL A 94 -9.55 3.79 -1.04
C VAL A 94 -8.07 4.14 -0.81
N LEU A 95 -7.63 5.35 -1.17
CA LEU A 95 -6.25 5.78 -0.95
C LEU A 95 -5.90 5.89 0.54
N ASP A 96 -6.85 6.32 1.38
CA ASP A 96 -6.69 6.34 2.83
C ASP A 96 -6.64 4.93 3.40
N GLU A 97 -7.52 4.02 2.95
CA GLU A 97 -7.49 2.62 3.37
C GLU A 97 -6.17 1.94 2.98
N ARG A 98 -5.67 2.17 1.76
CA ARG A 98 -4.33 1.69 1.32
C ARG A 98 -3.22 2.18 2.25
N ASN A 99 -3.25 3.46 2.64
CA ASN A 99 -2.25 4.05 3.53
C ASN A 99 -2.22 3.37 4.92
N TRP A 100 -3.39 3.09 5.48
CA TRP A 100 -3.51 2.43 6.78
C TRP A 100 -3.25 0.92 6.72
N GLU A 101 -3.74 0.29 5.66
CA GLU A 101 -3.72 -1.14 5.51
C GLU A 101 -2.31 -1.64 5.20
N LEU A 102 -1.62 -0.99 4.25
CA LEU A 102 -0.32 -1.38 3.69
C LEU A 102 0.85 -0.60 4.31
N ALA A 103 0.64 -0.02 5.49
CA ALA A 103 1.67 0.74 6.19
C ALA A 103 2.92 -0.13 6.45
N PHE A 104 4.09 0.40 6.11
CA PHE A 104 5.38 -0.28 6.21
C PHE A 104 5.60 -1.47 5.25
N GLU A 105 4.77 -1.60 4.21
CA GLU A 105 4.88 -2.66 3.21
C GLU A 105 5.36 -2.12 1.84
N CYS A 106 6.24 -1.10 1.83
CA CYS A 106 6.81 -0.52 0.60
C CYS A 106 5.82 0.06 -0.44
N ASN A 107 4.54 0.26 -0.09
CA ASN A 107 3.52 0.73 -1.03
C ASN A 107 3.38 2.27 -1.11
N ARG A 108 3.48 2.96 0.02
CA ARG A 108 3.02 4.36 0.14
C ARG A 108 3.70 5.33 -0.83
N TRP A 109 5.02 5.22 -1.03
CA TRP A 109 5.73 6.12 -1.94
C TRP A 109 5.23 5.98 -3.39
N PHE A 110 5.04 4.74 -3.85
CA PHE A 110 4.52 4.47 -5.20
C PHE A 110 3.08 4.97 -5.37
N ASP A 111 2.23 4.81 -4.35
CA ASP A 111 0.87 5.37 -4.36
C ASP A 111 0.87 6.89 -4.48
N LEU A 112 1.71 7.59 -3.70
CA LEU A 112 1.85 9.04 -3.79
C LEU A 112 2.38 9.49 -5.16
N CYS A 113 3.35 8.77 -5.72
CA CYS A 113 3.93 9.11 -7.01
C CYS A 113 2.94 8.92 -8.16
N ARG A 114 2.32 7.74 -8.27
CA ARG A 114 1.40 7.42 -9.38
C ARG A 114 0.14 8.28 -9.37
N ARG A 115 -0.27 8.77 -8.20
CA ARG A 115 -1.44 9.65 -8.04
C ARG A 115 -1.09 11.13 -8.03
N TYR A 116 0.18 11.50 -8.20
CA TYR A 116 0.64 12.90 -8.12
C TYR A 116 0.28 13.60 -6.80
N LEU A 117 0.31 12.85 -5.69
CA LEU A 117 -0.05 13.33 -4.35
C LEU A 117 1.17 13.62 -3.46
N LEU A 118 2.39 13.34 -3.93
CA LEU A 118 3.60 13.45 -3.12
C LEU A 118 3.77 14.86 -2.54
N LYS A 119 3.66 15.89 -3.39
CA LYS A 119 3.73 17.29 -2.97
C LYS A 119 2.63 17.65 -1.97
N GLU A 120 1.38 17.38 -2.33
CA GLU A 120 0.22 17.67 -1.47
C GLU A 120 0.37 17.05 -0.09
N LYS A 121 0.77 15.77 -0.02
CA LYS A 121 0.84 15.04 1.24
C LYS A 121 2.09 15.32 2.05
N LEU A 122 3.23 15.63 1.45
CA LEU A 122 4.50 15.81 2.17
C LEU A 122 4.78 17.27 2.55
N SER A 123 4.37 18.27 1.76
CA SER A 123 4.64 19.68 2.08
C SER A 123 4.21 20.12 3.49
N PRO A 124 3.06 19.68 4.04
CA PRO A 124 2.69 20.02 5.41
C PRO A 124 3.63 19.46 6.49
N TRP A 125 4.32 18.36 6.21
CA TRP A 125 5.24 17.70 7.16
C TRP A 125 6.69 18.19 7.01
N TYR A 126 7.03 18.71 5.84
CA TYR A 126 8.38 19.18 5.51
C TYR A 126 8.32 20.61 4.96
N PRO A 127 7.90 21.61 5.77
CA PRO A 127 7.68 22.97 5.30
C PRO A 127 8.95 23.67 4.80
N GLU A 128 10.12 23.26 5.29
CA GLU A 128 11.43 23.80 4.87
C GLU A 128 11.96 23.16 3.57
N SER A 129 11.33 22.08 3.10
CA SER A 129 11.75 21.36 1.89
C SER A 129 10.97 21.85 0.67
N THR A 130 11.67 22.10 -0.43
CA THR A 130 11.01 22.30 -1.72
C THR A 130 10.67 20.94 -2.30
N ILE A 131 9.37 20.61 -2.30
CA ILE A 131 8.85 19.40 -2.93
C ILE A 131 8.22 19.79 -4.27
N ASP A 132 8.79 19.28 -5.36
CA ASP A 132 8.34 19.54 -6.73
C ASP A 132 8.43 18.28 -7.60
N ASP A 133 8.25 18.44 -8.92
CA ASP A 133 8.15 17.35 -9.88
C ASP A 133 9.40 16.45 -9.92
N HIS A 134 10.60 16.95 -9.56
CA HIS A 134 11.80 16.10 -9.53
C HIS A 134 11.70 14.99 -8.46
N ASN A 135 11.00 15.24 -7.34
CA ASN A 135 10.89 14.29 -6.23
C ASN A 135 10.03 13.06 -6.52
N TYR A 136 9.36 13.03 -7.67
CA TYR A 136 8.61 11.85 -8.16
C TYR A 136 9.52 10.78 -8.75
N LEU A 137 10.79 11.09 -9.00
CA LEU A 137 11.79 10.17 -9.50
C LEU A 137 12.99 10.14 -8.55
N LEU A 138 13.66 8.99 -8.46
CA LEU A 138 14.94 8.90 -7.76
C LEU A 138 16.07 9.35 -8.70
N PRO A 139 17.19 9.91 -8.18
CA PRO A 139 18.37 10.17 -8.99
C PRO A 139 18.93 8.86 -9.54
N LYS A 140 19.39 8.89 -10.80
CA LYS A 140 20.24 7.80 -11.31
C LYS A 140 21.57 7.84 -10.55
N PRO A 141 22.12 6.70 -10.11
CA PRO A 141 23.39 6.67 -9.41
C PRO A 141 24.52 7.30 -10.26
N ASN A 142 25.28 8.21 -9.67
CA ASN A 142 26.30 8.98 -10.41
C ASN A 142 27.38 8.10 -11.04
N ASP A 143 27.79 7.04 -10.35
CA ASP A 143 28.79 6.09 -10.88
C ASP A 143 28.33 5.44 -12.18
N GLN A 144 27.03 5.18 -12.32
CA GLN A 144 26.47 4.62 -13.55
C GLN A 144 26.50 5.65 -14.70
N LEU A 145 26.29 6.94 -14.40
CA LEU A 145 26.37 8.01 -15.39
C LEU A 145 27.80 8.22 -15.91
N MET A 146 28.82 7.97 -15.08
CA MET A 146 30.21 8.11 -15.49
C MET A 146 30.71 6.95 -16.37
N ILE A 147 30.16 5.75 -16.17
CA ILE A 147 30.63 4.53 -16.87
C ILE A 147 29.82 4.27 -18.14
N MET A 148 28.52 4.63 -18.18
CA MET A 148 27.65 4.37 -19.33
C MET A 148 27.58 5.55 -20.28
N THR A 149 27.83 5.32 -21.56
CA THR A 149 27.63 6.35 -22.59
C THR A 149 26.14 6.49 -22.94
N GLY A 150 25.67 7.73 -23.10
CA GLY A 150 24.30 8.03 -23.56
C GLY A 150 23.20 8.03 -22.48
N VAL A 151 23.51 7.70 -21.22
CA VAL A 151 22.55 7.79 -20.11
C VAL A 151 22.51 9.23 -19.59
N LYS A 152 21.31 9.83 -19.56
CA LYS A 152 21.08 11.17 -19.00
C LYS A 152 20.41 11.08 -17.64
N GLN A 153 20.75 12.01 -16.75
CA GLN A 153 20.13 12.13 -15.43
C GLN A 153 18.63 12.48 -15.53
N ASN A 154 17.86 12.16 -14.49
CA ASN A 154 16.47 12.64 -14.36
C ASN A 154 16.47 14.16 -14.17
N PRO A 155 15.46 14.89 -14.69
CA PRO A 155 15.37 16.33 -14.48
C PRO A 155 15.43 16.70 -12.99
N GLY A 156 16.24 17.71 -12.65
CA GLY A 156 16.40 18.19 -11.27
C GLY A 156 17.49 17.52 -10.43
N TYR A 157 18.21 16.54 -10.98
CA TYR A 157 19.34 15.84 -10.33
C TYR A 157 20.65 15.94 -11.11
#